data_AF-A0A952APX7-F1
#
_entry.id   AF-A0A952APX7-F1
#
_cell.length_a   1.000
_cell.length_b   1.000
_cell.length_c   1.000
_cell.angle_alpha   90.00
_cell.angle_beta   90.00
_cell.angle_gamma   90.00
#
_symmetry.space_group_name_H-M   'P 1'
#
loop_
_entity.id
_entity.type
_entity.pdbx_description
1 polymer ?
#
loop_
_entity_poly.entity_id
_entity_poly.type
_entity_poly.pdbx_seq_one_letter_code
_entity_poly.pdbx_strand_id
1 'polypeptide(L)'
;MRTFLRTWLRQPSSMVYVLLFCVVMGLAFYSRFSNLYARTQWFDDSARDMLIAKKIYESGTVGTVRPFAGAGQGILNNSIIYYNILALFWMVGKSSLSVMYSFAFFGVIALLAGWEIGRQVGGKWLGLACLALLAINTTLAQFQLSVYQRNFLPSFALIIVAVSLWVWNCPSLRRLIFLHFVFTFGVLLHYGLLTLAPGVLLMTFLVWRRNIHPPLEKAAALLISFLGCSVFWMVTTFSSPLRFLLFSQQTTLENVPAQGIWATWELHVAAIYDFLQRVYSFTSFSELLPVVWMLFWLLGFWLFFQPKISAAFRIYFFYLSTYFLNHLVFLQAGQIHFTGSAYTTQYQALALLLIPIVIFIFLQHAGCSGKKILSVLAVIAITFFALEWRSLQALPIAEKYSNEVTAAKKITKQIMADYAQLRTERPHYQNFVLTDYTSWATPGWFTPAFLSFVEEEEGRSYAKLKSDHNNLAYTFSTPADVIYLVCHQWKNQNGLYDISEEIARQECLEPFILFYLLNYTQADYQKVERSLLIGSNDNTMGVNVYRITRPTSEGEFMY
;
A
#
# COMPACT_ATOMS: atom_id res chain seq x y z
N MET A 1 38.77 7.28 7.54
CA MET A 1 37.62 8.01 8.12
C MET A 1 38.00 9.35 8.76
N ARG A 2 38.94 9.42 9.72
CA ARG A 2 39.37 10.68 10.38
C ARG A 2 39.93 11.74 9.43
N THR A 3 40.74 11.35 8.44
CA THR A 3 41.34 12.28 7.46
C THR A 3 40.29 12.79 6.46
N PHE A 4 39.36 11.93 6.04
CA PHE A 4 38.23 12.27 5.16
C PHE A 4 37.26 13.25 5.82
N LEU A 5 36.89 13.04 7.09
CA LEU A 5 36.07 13.98 7.87
C LEU A 5 36.75 15.35 8.03
N ARG A 6 38.06 15.39 8.26
CA ARG A 6 38.82 16.65 8.47
C ARG A 6 38.97 17.50 7.20
N THR A 7 39.20 16.90 6.04
CA THR A 7 39.30 17.67 4.77
C THR A 7 37.93 18.03 4.22
N TRP A 8 36.92 17.17 4.41
CA TRP A 8 35.58 17.47 3.93
C TRP A 8 34.93 18.59 4.75
N LEU A 9 35.01 18.59 6.09
CA LEU A 9 34.40 19.63 6.95
C LEU A 9 35.05 21.02 6.89
N ARG A 10 36.26 21.16 6.30
CA ARG A 10 36.99 22.44 6.25
C ARG A 10 36.61 23.35 5.09
N GLN A 11 35.87 22.86 4.09
CA GLN A 11 35.34 23.73 3.04
C GLN A 11 33.99 24.32 3.49
N PRO A 12 33.79 25.64 3.56
CA PRO A 12 32.51 26.23 3.99
C PRO A 12 31.30 25.69 3.23
N SER A 13 31.50 25.33 1.95
CA SER A 13 30.48 24.76 1.07
C SER A 13 30.06 23.31 1.40
N SER A 14 30.85 22.57 2.18
CA SER A 14 30.48 21.24 2.66
C SER A 14 29.66 21.31 3.94
N MET A 15 29.99 22.24 4.86
CA MET A 15 29.25 22.42 6.11
C MET A 15 27.82 22.90 5.83
N VAL A 16 27.65 23.85 4.92
CA VAL A 16 26.32 24.30 4.46
C VAL A 16 25.53 23.14 3.85
N TYR A 17 26.16 22.32 3.01
CA TYR A 17 25.50 21.15 2.42
C TYR A 17 25.06 20.14 3.49
N VAL A 18 25.92 19.82 4.46
CA VAL A 18 25.59 18.91 5.57
C VAL A 18 24.44 19.46 6.39
N LEU A 19 24.48 20.74 6.75
CA LEU A 19 23.41 21.39 7.51
C LEU A 19 22.08 21.31 6.76
N LEU A 20 22.07 21.65 5.47
CA LEU A 20 20.85 21.57 4.65
C LEU A 20 20.36 20.13 4.51
N PHE A 21 21.25 19.16 4.32
CA PHE A 21 20.89 17.76 4.28
C PHE A 21 20.24 17.31 5.60
N CYS A 22 20.84 17.68 6.75
CA CYS A 22 20.28 17.41 8.07
C CYS A 22 18.92 18.08 8.28
N VAL A 23 18.75 19.33 7.83
CA VAL A 23 17.46 20.04 7.89
C VAL A 23 16.41 19.33 7.06
N VAL A 24 16.72 18.95 5.82
CA VAL A 24 15.79 18.23 4.93
C VAL A 24 15.45 16.86 5.48
N MET A 25 16.41 16.12 6.04
CA MET A 25 16.13 14.88 6.74
C MET A 25 15.25 15.12 7.96
N GLY A 26 15.52 16.16 8.76
CA GLY A 26 14.67 16.56 9.88
C GLY A 26 13.23 16.83 9.44
N LEU A 27 13.02 17.49 8.30
CA LEU A 27 11.70 17.68 7.69
C LEU A 27 11.06 16.35 7.25
N ALA A 28 11.84 15.43 6.66
CA ALA A 28 11.34 14.11 6.29
C ALA A 28 10.88 13.30 7.52
N PHE A 29 11.67 13.32 8.60
CA PHE A 29 11.28 12.72 9.87
C PHE A 29 10.04 13.40 10.43
N TYR A 30 10.03 14.73 10.51
CA TYR A 30 8.89 15.48 11.02
C TYR A 30 7.60 15.13 10.26
N SER A 31 7.60 15.19 8.93
CA SER A 31 6.39 14.96 8.12
C SER A 31 5.82 13.55 8.23
N ARG A 32 6.63 12.57 8.66
CA ARG A 32 6.22 11.16 8.81
C ARG A 32 5.97 10.74 10.26
N PHE A 33 6.62 11.36 11.23
CA PHE A 33 6.48 10.99 12.63
C PHE A 33 5.64 11.97 13.45
N SER A 34 5.42 13.20 12.98
CA SER A 34 4.57 14.17 13.67
C SER A 34 3.14 13.67 13.72
N ASN A 35 2.64 13.43 14.94
CA ASN A 35 1.31 12.93 15.20
C ASN A 35 0.99 11.64 14.42
N LEU A 36 1.98 10.73 14.31
CA LEU A 36 1.90 9.48 13.54
C LEU A 36 0.59 8.74 13.82
N TYR A 37 0.30 8.51 15.10
CA TYR A 37 -0.87 7.76 15.55
C TYR A 37 -2.19 8.37 15.10
N ALA A 38 -2.31 9.70 15.10
CA ALA A 38 -3.53 10.36 14.62
C ALA A 38 -3.62 10.36 13.11
N ARG A 39 -2.52 10.28 12.35
CA ARG A 39 -2.51 10.43 10.89
C ARG A 39 -2.48 9.10 10.13
N THR A 40 -2.19 8.00 10.82
CA THR A 40 -2.21 6.65 10.26
C THR A 40 -3.64 6.23 9.97
N GLN A 41 -3.88 5.74 8.75
CA GLN A 41 -5.09 5.00 8.44
C GLN A 41 -5.04 3.65 9.19
N TRP A 42 -6.07 3.40 10.01
CA TRP A 42 -6.15 2.22 10.85
C TRP A 42 -7.00 1.13 10.24
N PHE A 43 -8.15 1.48 9.66
CA PHE A 43 -9.11 0.48 9.17
C PHE A 43 -8.63 -0.28 7.94
N ASP A 44 -9.42 -1.29 7.57
CA ASP A 44 -9.20 -2.12 6.38
C ASP A 44 -7.90 -2.93 6.50
N ASP A 45 -7.14 -3.02 5.41
CA ASP A 45 -5.90 -3.77 5.31
C ASP A 45 -4.88 -3.42 6.41
N SER A 46 -4.84 -2.17 6.91
CA SER A 46 -3.81 -1.77 7.89
C SER A 46 -3.94 -2.48 9.23
N ALA A 47 -5.13 -2.46 9.84
CA ALA A 47 -5.40 -3.17 11.08
C ALA A 47 -5.30 -4.69 10.90
N ARG A 48 -5.79 -5.22 9.77
CA ARG A 48 -5.68 -6.65 9.45
C ARG A 48 -4.23 -7.08 9.43
N ASP A 49 -3.39 -6.36 8.70
CA ASP A 49 -1.99 -6.72 8.47
C ASP A 49 -1.19 -6.65 9.79
N MET A 50 -1.52 -5.70 10.67
CA MET A 50 -0.95 -5.64 12.02
C MET A 50 -1.39 -6.79 12.92
N LEU A 51 -2.68 -7.15 12.92
CA LEU A 51 -3.17 -8.28 13.70
C LEU A 51 -2.55 -9.60 13.22
N ILE A 52 -2.41 -9.78 11.91
CA ILE A 52 -1.71 -10.94 11.34
C ILE A 52 -0.24 -10.96 11.78
N ALA A 53 0.45 -9.81 11.73
CA ALA A 53 1.84 -9.70 12.19
C ALA A 53 1.99 -10.09 13.68
N LYS A 54 1.07 -9.61 14.53
CA LYS A 54 0.98 -10.02 15.94
C LYS A 54 0.81 -11.53 16.07
N LYS A 55 -0.11 -12.14 15.30
CA LYS A 55 -0.37 -13.58 15.39
C LYS A 55 0.77 -14.44 14.88
N ILE A 56 1.48 -14.02 13.83
CA ILE A 56 2.71 -14.70 13.36
C ILE A 56 3.78 -14.68 14.47
N TYR A 57 3.93 -13.54 15.15
CA TYR A 57 4.86 -13.42 16.27
C TYR A 57 4.47 -14.31 17.46
N GLU A 58 3.20 -14.27 17.88
CA GLU A 58 2.68 -15.03 19.03
C GLU A 58 2.72 -16.55 18.80
N SER A 59 2.38 -17.01 17.60
CA SER A 59 2.37 -18.45 17.29
C SER A 59 3.76 -19.02 17.04
N GLY A 60 4.77 -18.18 16.79
CA GLY A 60 6.09 -18.60 16.31
C GLY A 60 6.07 -19.24 14.91
N THR A 61 4.92 -19.22 14.22
CA THR A 61 4.79 -19.86 12.91
C THR A 61 5.33 -18.94 11.82
N VAL A 62 6.56 -19.20 11.40
CA VAL A 62 7.10 -18.59 10.18
C VAL A 62 6.45 -19.26 8.98
N GLY A 63 5.39 -18.64 8.49
CA GLY A 63 5.00 -18.76 7.09
C GLY A 63 4.04 -19.89 6.74
N THR A 64 2.79 -19.49 6.55
CA THR A 64 1.89 -20.06 5.52
C THR A 64 0.71 -19.13 5.23
N VAL A 65 0.38 -18.22 6.15
CA VAL A 65 -0.80 -17.36 6.06
C VAL A 65 -0.67 -16.29 4.96
N ARG A 66 -1.62 -16.33 4.03
CA ARG A 66 -1.74 -15.48 2.85
C ARG A 66 -3.15 -14.94 2.83
N PRO A 67 -3.44 -13.91 3.62
CA PRO A 67 -4.75 -13.30 3.57
C PRO A 67 -5.02 -12.82 2.14
N PHE A 68 -6.27 -12.99 1.72
CA PHE A 68 -6.73 -12.48 0.43
C PHE A 68 -6.40 -10.98 0.31
N ALA A 69 -5.91 -10.56 -0.86
CA ALA A 69 -5.80 -9.15 -1.16
C ALA A 69 -7.21 -8.53 -1.14
N GLY A 70 -7.34 -7.33 -0.56
CA GLY A 70 -8.64 -6.67 -0.39
C GLY A 70 -9.47 -6.64 -1.68
N ALA A 71 -10.67 -7.22 -1.58
CA ALA A 71 -11.92 -7.03 -2.35
C ALA A 71 -12.40 -8.28 -3.10
N GLY A 72 -11.78 -9.42 -2.88
CA GLY A 72 -12.34 -10.65 -3.40
C GLY A 72 -11.75 -11.85 -2.71
N GLN A 73 -12.40 -12.99 -2.93
CA GLN A 73 -11.74 -14.28 -3.01
C GLN A 73 -10.73 -14.27 -4.18
N GLY A 74 -9.90 -13.23 -4.26
CA GLY A 74 -9.03 -12.91 -5.37
C GLY A 74 -7.91 -13.93 -5.41
N ILE A 75 -7.70 -14.50 -6.58
CA ILE A 75 -6.82 -15.66 -6.76
C ILE A 75 -5.33 -15.23 -6.72
N LEU A 76 -5.05 -13.93 -6.79
CA LEU A 76 -3.74 -13.36 -6.49
C LEU A 76 -3.57 -13.21 -4.97
N ASN A 77 -2.81 -14.13 -4.39
CA ASN A 77 -2.42 -14.06 -2.99
C ASN A 77 -1.29 -13.07 -2.78
N ASN A 78 -1.29 -12.40 -1.65
CA ASN A 78 -0.13 -11.63 -1.23
C ASN A 78 1.00 -12.58 -0.81
N SER A 79 2.24 -12.19 -1.07
CA SER A 79 3.38 -12.97 -0.60
C SER A 79 3.52 -12.90 0.91
N ILE A 80 3.82 -14.04 1.52
CA ILE A 80 4.05 -14.18 2.97
C ILE A 80 5.19 -13.29 3.48
N ILE A 81 6.12 -12.92 2.60
CA ILE A 81 7.32 -12.15 2.98
C ILE A 81 6.94 -10.79 3.56
N TYR A 82 5.89 -10.13 3.03
CA TYR A 82 5.37 -8.90 3.60
C TYR A 82 4.98 -9.05 5.08
N TYR A 83 4.18 -10.07 5.40
CA TYR A 83 3.68 -10.31 6.76
C TYR A 83 4.80 -10.71 7.71
N ASN A 84 5.78 -11.47 7.23
CA ASN A 84 6.96 -11.80 8.02
C ASN A 84 7.78 -10.54 8.39
N ILE A 85 7.91 -9.58 7.46
CA ILE A 85 8.56 -8.30 7.77
C ILE A 85 7.76 -7.50 8.78
N LEU A 86 6.43 -7.45 8.65
CA LEU A 86 5.60 -6.80 9.67
C LEU A 86 5.72 -7.48 11.03
N ALA A 87 5.80 -8.81 11.09
CA ALA A 87 6.03 -9.54 12.33
C ALA A 87 7.40 -9.20 12.95
N LEU A 88 8.44 -8.97 12.14
CA LEU A 88 9.73 -8.44 12.61
C LEU A 88 9.60 -7.02 13.16
N PHE A 89 8.81 -6.16 12.51
CA PHE A 89 8.53 -4.80 13.02
C PHE A 89 7.72 -4.83 14.32
N TRP A 90 6.80 -5.80 14.44
CA TRP A 90 6.04 -6.05 15.66
C TRP A 90 6.97 -6.48 16.80
N MET A 91 7.93 -7.39 16.52
CA MET A 91 8.88 -7.89 17.51
C MET A 91 9.68 -6.79 18.24
N VAL A 92 9.95 -5.66 17.57
CA VAL A 92 10.73 -4.55 18.14
C VAL A 92 10.06 -3.94 19.39
N GLY A 93 8.74 -3.78 19.38
CA GLY A 93 8.01 -3.08 20.45
C GLY A 93 6.69 -3.73 20.87
N LYS A 94 6.39 -4.93 20.36
CA LYS A 94 5.22 -5.77 20.66
C LYS A 94 3.89 -5.00 20.66
N SER A 95 3.74 -4.08 19.72
CA SER A 95 2.58 -3.20 19.62
C SER A 95 2.37 -2.74 18.19
N SER A 96 1.12 -2.42 17.87
CA SER A 96 0.70 -1.83 16.59
C SER A 96 1.48 -0.56 16.27
N LEU A 97 1.74 0.26 17.30
CA LEU A 97 2.50 1.49 17.20
C LEU A 97 3.96 1.25 16.76
N SER A 98 4.61 0.19 17.26
CA SER A 98 5.97 -0.20 16.83
C SER A 98 6.03 -0.50 15.33
N VAL A 99 5.00 -1.17 14.81
CA VAL A 99 4.91 -1.48 13.37
C VAL A 99 4.79 -0.20 12.56
N MET A 100 3.91 0.73 12.98
CA MET A 100 3.75 2.03 12.31
C MET A 100 5.07 2.82 12.29
N TYR A 101 5.78 2.92 13.42
CA TYR A 101 7.06 3.62 13.50
C TYR A 101 8.11 2.99 12.58
N SER A 102 8.20 1.66 12.57
CA SER A 102 9.15 0.91 11.73
C SER A 102 8.85 1.10 10.24
N PHE A 103 7.58 1.08 9.87
CA PHE A 103 7.12 1.31 8.50
C PHE A 103 7.41 2.74 8.02
N ALA A 104 7.08 3.74 8.84
CA ALA A 104 7.39 5.15 8.56
C ALA A 104 8.92 5.38 8.45
N PHE A 105 9.71 4.73 9.31
CA PHE A 105 11.16 4.80 9.27
C PHE A 105 11.74 4.22 7.99
N PHE A 106 11.22 3.07 7.54
CA PHE A 106 11.57 2.52 6.23
C PHE A 106 11.25 3.52 5.11
N GLY A 107 10.09 4.17 5.17
CA GLY A 107 9.70 5.23 4.24
C GLY A 107 10.69 6.40 4.19
N VAL A 108 11.18 6.86 5.35
CA VAL A 108 12.23 7.90 5.44
C VAL A 108 13.54 7.44 4.82
N ILE A 109 13.99 6.22 5.13
CA ILE A 109 15.22 5.66 4.55
C ILE A 109 15.11 5.60 3.03
N ALA A 110 13.96 5.20 2.49
CA ALA A 110 13.76 5.11 1.05
C ALA A 110 13.89 6.46 0.33
N LEU A 111 13.68 7.60 1.01
CA LEU A 111 13.90 8.92 0.40
C LEU A 111 15.37 9.18 0.07
N LEU A 112 16.30 8.52 0.76
CA LEU A 112 17.73 8.56 0.43
C LEU A 112 18.00 7.98 -0.96
N ALA A 113 17.17 7.06 -1.45
CA ALA A 113 17.26 6.59 -2.83
C ALA A 113 16.90 7.71 -3.81
N GLY A 114 15.93 8.57 -3.50
CA GLY A 114 15.62 9.77 -4.28
C GLY A 114 16.77 10.78 -4.30
N TRP A 115 17.41 11.01 -3.15
CA TRP A 115 18.64 11.79 -3.07
C TRP A 115 19.74 11.21 -3.96
N GLU A 116 19.94 9.90 -3.88
CA GLU A 116 20.97 9.18 -4.64
C GLU A 116 20.71 9.23 -6.16
N ILE A 117 19.44 9.14 -6.60
CA ILE A 117 19.04 9.36 -7.99
C ILE A 117 19.49 10.75 -8.46
N GLY A 118 19.09 11.81 -7.74
CA GLY A 118 19.46 13.17 -8.11
C GLY A 118 20.98 13.39 -8.08
N ARG A 119 21.69 12.79 -7.12
CA ARG A 119 23.15 12.85 -7.02
C ARG A 119 23.84 12.20 -8.21
N GLN A 120 23.37 11.04 -8.66
CA GLN A 120 23.92 10.33 -9.81
C GLN A 120 23.62 11.02 -11.14
N VAL A 121 22.51 11.76 -11.23
CA VAL A 121 22.11 12.47 -12.46
C VAL A 121 22.78 13.84 -12.59
N GLY A 122 22.77 14.64 -11.52
CA GLY A 122 23.14 16.06 -11.56
C GLY A 122 23.98 16.54 -10.37
N GLY A 123 24.54 15.62 -9.58
CA GLY A 123 25.40 15.93 -8.45
C GLY A 123 24.64 16.23 -7.15
N LYS A 124 25.42 16.49 -6.08
CA LYS A 124 24.91 16.54 -4.70
C LYS A 124 23.74 17.52 -4.47
N TRP A 125 23.73 18.64 -5.18
CA TRP A 125 22.68 19.66 -5.03
C TRP A 125 21.36 19.25 -5.68
N LEU A 126 21.40 18.59 -6.84
CA LEU A 126 20.18 17.99 -7.42
C LEU A 126 19.65 16.88 -6.50
N GLY A 127 20.55 16.05 -5.95
CA GLY A 127 20.18 15.06 -4.95
C GLY A 127 19.44 15.68 -3.75
N LEU A 128 19.97 16.77 -3.20
CA LEU A 128 19.33 17.48 -2.09
C LEU A 128 17.97 18.07 -2.48
N ALA A 129 17.83 18.60 -3.70
CA ALA A 129 16.55 19.11 -4.20
C ALA A 129 15.50 18.00 -4.34
N CYS A 130 15.88 16.84 -4.90
CA CYS A 130 15.01 15.67 -4.98
C CYS A 130 14.59 15.18 -3.58
N LEU A 131 15.53 15.14 -2.64
CA LEU A 131 15.24 14.76 -1.25
C LEU A 131 14.27 15.74 -0.59
N ALA A 132 14.45 17.05 -0.78
CA ALA A 132 13.58 18.07 -0.22
C ALA A 132 12.15 17.94 -0.75
N LEU A 133 11.99 17.76 -2.06
CA LEU A 133 10.68 17.54 -2.68
C LEU A 133 9.99 16.28 -2.15
N LEU A 134 10.72 15.18 -1.96
CA LEU A 134 10.17 13.97 -1.37
C LEU A 134 9.84 14.10 0.13
N ALA A 135 10.66 14.84 0.86
CA ALA A 135 10.49 15.07 2.30
C ALA A 135 9.17 15.80 2.57
N ILE A 136 8.84 16.78 1.73
CA ILE A 136 7.64 17.62 1.83
C ILE A 136 6.45 17.11 1.03
N ASN A 137 6.59 16.02 0.25
CA ASN A 137 5.48 15.41 -0.46
C ASN A 137 4.53 14.72 0.53
N THR A 138 3.37 15.31 0.73
CA THR A 138 2.41 14.94 1.78
C THR A 138 1.63 13.70 1.39
N THR A 139 1.36 13.54 0.10
CA THR A 139 0.77 12.33 -0.48
C THR A 139 1.67 11.11 -0.22
N LEU A 140 2.97 11.22 -0.54
CA LEU A 140 3.96 10.18 -0.26
C LEU A 140 4.09 9.91 1.24
N ALA A 141 4.13 10.97 2.05
CA ALA A 141 4.20 10.84 3.50
C ALA A 141 2.99 10.04 4.02
N GLN A 142 1.78 10.37 3.59
CA GLN A 142 0.54 9.69 4.00
C GLN A 142 0.56 8.20 3.68
N PHE A 143 1.00 7.81 2.47
CA PHE A 143 1.17 6.39 2.15
C PHE A 143 2.20 5.72 3.04
N GLN A 144 3.28 6.41 3.38
CA GLN A 144 4.30 5.90 4.29
C GLN A 144 3.84 5.87 5.76
N LEU A 145 2.65 6.39 6.11
CA LEU A 145 2.03 6.28 7.44
C LEU A 145 1.08 5.09 7.58
N SER A 146 0.45 4.67 6.49
CA SER A 146 -0.51 3.57 6.50
C SER A 146 0.20 2.25 6.27
N VAL A 147 0.10 1.31 7.21
CA VAL A 147 0.78 0.02 7.13
C VAL A 147 0.03 -0.88 6.16
N TYR A 148 0.41 -0.78 4.89
CA TYR A 148 -0.27 -1.48 3.83
C TYR A 148 0.70 -1.90 2.73
N GLN A 149 0.48 -3.05 2.11
CA GLN A 149 1.40 -3.62 1.12
C GLN A 149 1.71 -2.68 -0.04
N ARG A 150 0.68 -2.04 -0.61
CA ARG A 150 0.84 -1.10 -1.73
C ARG A 150 1.75 0.07 -1.36
N ASN A 151 1.82 0.44 -0.10
CA ASN A 151 2.61 1.58 0.35
C ASN A 151 4.12 1.31 0.37
N PHE A 152 4.56 0.05 0.18
CA PHE A 152 5.95 -0.25 -0.15
C PHE A 152 6.32 0.12 -1.59
N LEU A 153 5.35 0.18 -2.51
CA LEU A 153 5.60 0.41 -3.95
C LEU A 153 6.47 1.65 -4.19
N PRO A 154 6.15 2.84 -3.64
CA PRO A 154 6.92 4.03 -3.97
C PRO A 154 8.35 3.96 -3.43
N SER A 155 8.50 3.53 -2.19
CA SER A 155 9.80 3.37 -1.54
C SER A 155 10.70 2.42 -2.32
N PHE A 156 10.19 1.25 -2.73
CA PHE A 156 10.98 0.28 -3.49
C PHE A 156 11.23 0.70 -4.94
N ALA A 157 10.28 1.39 -5.59
CA ALA A 157 10.52 1.94 -6.92
C ALA A 157 11.72 2.91 -6.92
N LEU A 158 11.83 3.78 -5.90
CA LEU A 158 13.00 4.65 -5.74
C LEU A 158 14.29 3.85 -5.57
N ILE A 159 14.28 2.84 -4.70
CA ILE A 159 15.46 2.01 -4.45
C ILE A 159 15.89 1.28 -5.74
N ILE A 160 14.95 0.67 -6.46
CA ILE A 160 15.22 -0.05 -7.73
C ILE A 160 15.85 0.89 -8.76
N VAL A 161 15.32 2.11 -8.90
CA VAL A 161 15.84 3.10 -9.85
C VAL A 161 17.23 3.60 -9.41
N ALA A 162 17.44 3.89 -8.13
CA ALA A 162 18.74 4.29 -7.61
C ALA A 162 19.82 3.21 -7.82
N VAL A 163 19.47 1.95 -7.55
CA VAL A 163 20.35 0.79 -7.77
C VAL A 163 20.60 0.57 -9.25
N SER A 164 19.59 0.72 -10.12
CA SER A 164 19.76 0.65 -11.57
C SER A 164 20.77 1.68 -12.08
N LEU A 165 20.68 2.94 -11.62
CA LEU A 165 21.66 3.96 -11.97
C LEU A 165 23.06 3.60 -11.46
N TRP A 166 23.16 3.03 -10.26
CA TRP A 166 24.45 2.61 -9.69
C TRP A 166 25.09 1.47 -10.49
N VAL A 167 24.28 0.50 -10.94
CA VAL A 167 24.71 -0.59 -11.83
C VAL A 167 25.16 -0.02 -13.17
N TRP A 168 24.45 0.96 -13.72
CA TRP A 168 24.85 1.59 -14.98
C TRP A 168 26.18 2.32 -14.89
N ASN A 169 26.36 3.09 -13.82
CA ASN A 169 27.52 3.96 -13.64
C ASN A 169 28.79 3.18 -13.29
N CYS A 170 28.69 2.07 -12.56
CA CYS A 170 29.81 1.14 -12.44
C CYS A 170 29.33 -0.32 -12.61
N PRO A 171 29.38 -0.83 -13.85
CA PRO A 171 28.80 -2.12 -14.21
C PRO A 171 29.63 -3.27 -13.63
N SER A 172 28.96 -4.21 -12.97
CA SER A 172 29.55 -5.48 -12.55
C SER A 172 28.47 -6.53 -12.31
N LEU A 173 28.83 -7.81 -12.44
CA LEU A 173 27.92 -8.93 -12.22
C LEU A 173 27.32 -8.92 -10.80
N ARG A 174 28.12 -8.65 -9.77
CA ARG A 174 27.64 -8.57 -8.37
C ARG A 174 26.54 -7.53 -8.19
N ARG A 175 26.66 -6.38 -8.88
CA ARG A 175 25.67 -5.31 -8.81
C ARG A 175 24.41 -5.62 -9.61
N LEU A 176 24.53 -6.32 -10.74
CA LEU A 176 23.37 -6.83 -11.47
C LEU A 176 22.58 -7.84 -10.64
N ILE A 177 23.28 -8.78 -9.98
CA ILE A 177 22.65 -9.73 -9.04
C ILE A 177 21.96 -8.96 -7.91
N PHE A 178 22.61 -7.92 -7.36
CA PHE A 178 22.00 -7.08 -6.34
C PHE A 178 20.75 -6.34 -6.85
N LEU A 179 20.76 -5.82 -8.08
CA LEU A 179 19.57 -5.21 -8.70
C LEU A 179 18.43 -6.22 -8.82
N HIS A 180 18.70 -7.44 -9.28
CA HIS A 180 17.69 -8.52 -9.35
C HIS A 180 17.16 -8.89 -7.97
N PHE A 181 18.04 -8.99 -6.98
CA PHE A 181 17.63 -9.24 -5.60
C PHE A 181 16.70 -8.13 -5.08
N VAL A 182 17.09 -6.86 -5.22
CA VAL A 182 16.27 -5.71 -4.78
C VAL A 182 14.92 -5.67 -5.51
N PHE A 183 14.92 -5.89 -6.82
CA PHE A 183 13.71 -5.94 -7.63
C PHE A 183 12.77 -7.06 -7.16
N THR A 184 13.28 -8.28 -7.06
CA THR A 184 12.51 -9.45 -6.62
C THR A 184 12.03 -9.29 -5.19
N PHE A 185 12.89 -8.80 -4.29
CA PHE A 185 12.51 -8.50 -2.93
C PHE A 185 11.36 -7.51 -2.88
N GLY A 186 11.41 -6.43 -3.67
CA GLY A 186 10.28 -5.53 -3.84
C GLY A 186 9.02 -6.26 -4.32
N VAL A 187 9.12 -7.08 -5.38
CA VAL A 187 7.99 -7.86 -5.92
C VAL A 187 7.38 -8.82 -4.88
N LEU A 188 8.21 -9.36 -3.96
CA LEU A 188 7.76 -10.15 -2.81
C LEU A 188 7.03 -9.33 -1.74
N LEU A 189 7.21 -8.01 -1.69
CA LEU A 189 6.41 -7.17 -0.80
C LEU A 189 5.13 -6.73 -1.47
N HIS A 190 5.18 -6.47 -2.78
CA HIS A 190 4.01 -6.16 -3.59
C HIS A 190 4.26 -6.44 -5.07
N TYR A 191 3.40 -7.27 -5.68
CA TYR A 191 3.52 -7.69 -7.08
C TYR A 191 3.40 -6.53 -8.09
N GLY A 192 2.82 -5.40 -7.68
CA GLY A 192 2.75 -4.18 -8.50
C GLY A 192 4.12 -3.65 -8.97
N LEU A 193 5.23 -4.07 -8.35
CA LEU A 193 6.58 -3.75 -8.84
C LEU A 193 6.97 -4.51 -10.11
N LEU A 194 6.24 -5.55 -10.52
CA LEU A 194 6.43 -6.20 -11.82
C LEU A 194 6.30 -5.23 -13.00
N THR A 195 5.63 -4.09 -12.81
CA THR A 195 5.58 -2.99 -13.78
C THR A 195 6.96 -2.41 -14.12
N LEU A 196 7.95 -2.55 -13.23
CA LEU A 196 9.34 -2.14 -13.47
C LEU A 196 10.18 -3.23 -14.13
N ALA A 197 9.66 -4.45 -14.33
CA ALA A 197 10.39 -5.57 -14.93
C ALA A 197 10.98 -5.23 -16.30
N PRO A 198 10.26 -4.59 -17.25
CA PRO A 198 10.84 -4.25 -18.54
C PRO A 198 12.06 -3.33 -18.42
N GLY A 199 12.02 -2.38 -17.48
CA GLY A 199 13.16 -1.53 -17.13
C GLY A 199 14.35 -2.33 -16.63
N VAL A 200 14.12 -3.22 -15.67
CA VAL A 200 15.17 -4.08 -15.07
C VAL A 200 15.78 -5.02 -16.10
N LEU A 201 14.96 -5.63 -16.96
CA LEU A 201 15.39 -6.53 -18.02
C LEU A 201 16.21 -5.80 -19.08
N LEU A 202 15.72 -4.64 -19.57
CA LEU A 202 16.47 -3.83 -20.52
C LEU A 202 17.82 -3.40 -19.95
N MET A 203 17.81 -2.94 -18.70
CA MET A 203 19.02 -2.52 -18.00
C MET A 203 20.02 -3.67 -17.84
N THR A 204 19.53 -4.86 -17.50
CA THR A 204 20.33 -6.09 -17.43
C THR A 204 20.97 -6.40 -18.78
N PHE A 205 20.18 -6.41 -19.85
CA PHE A 205 20.64 -6.67 -21.22
C PHE A 205 21.71 -5.68 -21.67
N LEU A 206 21.54 -4.39 -21.38
CA LEU A 206 22.47 -3.36 -21.84
C LEU A 206 23.78 -3.35 -21.05
N VAL A 207 23.73 -3.55 -19.74
CA VAL A 207 24.95 -3.69 -18.95
C VAL A 207 25.72 -4.94 -19.36
N TRP A 208 25.00 -6.04 -19.61
CA TRP A 208 25.54 -7.26 -20.17
C TRP A 208 26.26 -6.95 -21.48
N ARG A 209 25.55 -6.42 -22.49
CA ARG A 209 26.12 -6.06 -23.80
C ARG A 209 27.32 -5.11 -23.72
N ARG A 210 27.29 -4.12 -22.82
CA ARG A 210 28.30 -3.05 -22.75
C ARG A 210 29.61 -3.49 -22.09
N ASN A 211 29.56 -4.39 -21.10
CA ASN A 211 30.73 -4.61 -20.22
C ASN A 211 31.06 -6.07 -19.97
N ILE A 212 30.25 -7.00 -20.48
CA ILE A 212 30.39 -8.41 -20.18
C ILE A 212 30.12 -9.16 -21.49
N HIS A 213 31.16 -9.70 -22.13
CA HIS A 213 31.02 -10.93 -22.90
C HIS A 213 31.24 -12.06 -21.90
N PRO A 214 30.25 -12.41 -21.05
CA PRO A 214 30.50 -13.44 -20.06
C PRO A 214 30.76 -14.76 -20.78
N PRO A 215 31.74 -15.55 -20.33
CA PRO A 215 31.69 -16.98 -20.58
C PRO A 215 30.31 -17.52 -20.14
N LEU A 216 29.83 -18.57 -20.79
CA LEU A 216 28.49 -19.16 -20.63
C LEU A 216 28.03 -19.24 -19.17
N GLU A 217 28.94 -19.55 -18.25
CA GLU A 217 28.74 -19.61 -16.79
C GLU A 217 28.15 -18.34 -16.17
N LYS A 218 28.62 -17.15 -16.55
CA LYS A 218 28.12 -15.88 -16.00
C LYS A 218 26.78 -15.48 -16.62
N ALA A 219 26.50 -15.90 -17.86
CA ALA A 219 25.17 -15.77 -18.46
C ALA A 219 24.17 -16.71 -17.76
N ALA A 220 24.59 -17.96 -17.50
CA ALA A 220 23.83 -18.91 -16.69
C ALA A 220 23.56 -18.37 -15.28
N ALA A 221 24.53 -17.73 -14.62
CA ALA A 221 24.32 -17.12 -13.30
C ALA A 221 23.24 -16.01 -13.29
N LEU A 222 23.18 -15.17 -14.32
CA LEU A 222 22.14 -14.14 -14.46
C LEU A 222 20.77 -14.76 -14.72
N LEU A 223 20.71 -15.77 -15.59
CA LEU A 223 19.48 -16.50 -15.88
C LEU A 223 18.98 -17.26 -14.64
N ILE A 224 19.86 -17.94 -13.92
CA ILE A 224 19.56 -18.63 -12.66
C ILE A 224 19.11 -17.64 -11.59
N SER A 225 19.74 -16.46 -11.51
CA SER A 225 19.31 -15.40 -10.58
C SER A 225 17.88 -14.96 -10.91
N PHE A 226 17.58 -14.64 -12.17
CA PHE A 226 16.25 -14.19 -12.59
C PHE A 226 15.19 -15.28 -12.46
N LEU A 227 15.46 -16.50 -12.94
CA LEU A 227 14.56 -17.65 -12.84
C LEU A 227 14.36 -18.06 -11.39
N GLY A 228 15.43 -18.14 -10.59
CA GLY A 228 15.38 -18.45 -9.18
C GLY A 228 14.55 -17.43 -8.40
N CYS A 229 14.72 -16.14 -8.70
CA CYS A 229 13.88 -15.07 -8.16
C CYS A 229 12.41 -15.21 -8.55
N SER A 230 12.13 -15.52 -9.82
CA SER A 230 10.77 -15.69 -10.34
C SER A 230 10.08 -16.91 -9.73
N VAL A 231 10.78 -18.04 -9.65
CA VAL A 231 10.30 -19.27 -8.99
C VAL A 231 10.09 -19.02 -7.51
N PHE A 232 11.00 -18.32 -6.83
CA PHE A 232 10.85 -17.99 -5.41
C PHE A 232 9.63 -17.10 -5.17
N TRP A 233 9.40 -16.08 -6.01
CA TRP A 233 8.18 -15.29 -5.98
C TRP A 233 6.94 -16.16 -6.22
N MET A 234 6.95 -17.03 -7.23
CA MET A 234 5.84 -17.93 -7.52
C MET A 234 5.53 -18.88 -6.34
N VAL A 235 6.55 -19.45 -5.69
CA VAL A 235 6.38 -20.35 -4.54
C VAL A 235 5.85 -19.60 -3.32
N THR A 236 6.40 -18.43 -3.02
CA THR A 236 6.00 -17.62 -1.85
C THR A 236 4.61 -16.98 -2.02
N THR A 237 4.19 -16.73 -3.26
CA THR A 237 2.89 -16.14 -3.61
C THR A 237 1.82 -17.21 -3.81
N PHE A 238 2.11 -18.27 -4.58
CA PHE A 238 1.14 -19.29 -5.01
C PHE A 238 1.31 -20.68 -4.35
N SER A 239 2.29 -20.87 -3.45
CA SER A 239 2.63 -22.13 -2.75
C SER A 239 3.31 -23.15 -3.64
N SER A 240 2.99 -23.15 -4.93
CA SER A 240 3.71 -23.90 -5.95
C SER A 240 3.59 -23.20 -7.31
N PRO A 241 4.59 -23.37 -8.21
CA PRO A 241 4.47 -22.93 -9.60
C PRO A 241 3.29 -23.60 -10.32
N LEU A 242 2.95 -24.84 -9.94
CA LEU A 242 1.79 -25.54 -10.47
C LEU A 242 0.48 -24.84 -10.09
N ARG A 243 0.35 -24.29 -8.88
CA ARG A 243 -0.81 -23.48 -8.50
C ARG A 243 -0.87 -22.16 -9.26
N PHE A 244 0.26 -21.59 -9.70
CA PHE A 244 0.25 -20.45 -10.61
C PHE A 244 -0.25 -20.84 -12.03
N LEU A 245 0.20 -21.98 -12.54
CA LEU A 245 -0.26 -22.49 -13.84
C LEU A 245 -1.75 -22.89 -13.79
N LEU A 246 -2.14 -23.63 -12.75
CA LEU A 246 -3.54 -23.96 -12.46
C LEU A 246 -4.36 -22.71 -12.18
N PHE A 247 -3.81 -21.66 -11.55
CA PHE A 247 -4.45 -20.35 -11.44
C PHE A 247 -4.71 -19.77 -12.83
N SER A 248 -3.67 -19.66 -13.67
CA SER A 248 -3.84 -19.15 -15.04
C SER A 248 -4.88 -19.94 -15.83
N GLN A 249 -5.03 -21.24 -15.52
CA GLN A 249 -6.06 -22.13 -16.07
C GLN A 249 -7.45 -22.03 -15.38
N GLN A 250 -7.54 -21.81 -14.07
CA GLN A 250 -8.80 -21.70 -13.32
C GLN A 250 -9.45 -20.33 -13.49
N THR A 251 -8.67 -19.25 -13.57
CA THR A 251 -9.18 -17.95 -14.09
C THR A 251 -9.73 -18.07 -15.50
N THR A 252 -9.35 -19.11 -16.24
CA THR A 252 -9.84 -19.33 -17.61
C THR A 252 -10.93 -20.39 -17.71
N LEU A 253 -11.21 -21.16 -16.65
CA LEU A 253 -12.13 -22.31 -16.72
C LEU A 253 -13.28 -22.32 -15.71
N GLU A 254 -13.15 -21.78 -14.48
CA GLU A 254 -14.13 -22.11 -13.41
C GLU A 254 -14.91 -20.93 -12.79
N ASN A 255 -14.40 -19.69 -12.83
CA ASN A 255 -15.12 -18.51 -12.27
C ASN A 255 -15.26 -17.35 -13.24
N VAL A 256 -14.88 -17.61 -14.48
CA VAL A 256 -15.01 -16.69 -15.58
C VAL A 256 -15.72 -17.55 -16.62
N PRO A 257 -17.01 -17.30 -16.93
CA PRO A 257 -17.68 -18.02 -18.01
C PRO A 257 -16.75 -18.02 -19.22
N ALA A 258 -16.74 -19.04 -20.08
CA ALA A 258 -15.85 -19.09 -21.25
C ALA A 258 -15.76 -17.75 -22.04
N GLN A 259 -16.78 -16.91 -21.90
CA GLN A 259 -16.78 -15.48 -22.17
C GLN A 259 -15.69 -14.61 -21.55
N GLY A 260 -14.81 -15.02 -20.61
CA GLY A 260 -13.98 -14.06 -19.88
C GLY A 260 -12.46 -14.17 -20.00
N ILE A 261 -11.93 -15.18 -20.70
CA ILE A 261 -10.73 -14.94 -21.53
C ILE A 261 -11.11 -13.97 -22.65
N TRP A 262 -12.26 -14.24 -23.29
CA TRP A 262 -12.86 -13.32 -24.24
C TRP A 262 -13.21 -12.01 -23.58
N ALA A 263 -13.61 -11.93 -22.31
CA ALA A 263 -13.92 -10.69 -21.61
C ALA A 263 -12.65 -10.00 -21.14
N THR A 264 -11.55 -10.69 -20.80
CA THR A 264 -10.29 -9.98 -20.59
C THR A 264 -9.79 -9.42 -21.92
N TRP A 265 -9.83 -10.19 -23.01
CA TRP A 265 -9.50 -9.70 -24.35
C TRP A 265 -10.45 -8.60 -24.83
N GLU A 266 -11.76 -8.75 -24.66
CA GLU A 266 -12.82 -7.78 -24.97
C GLU A 266 -12.77 -6.61 -24.00
N LEU A 267 -12.30 -6.74 -22.76
CA LEU A 267 -12.03 -5.64 -21.85
C LEU A 267 -10.79 -4.88 -22.31
N HIS A 268 -9.75 -5.56 -22.81
CA HIS A 268 -8.60 -4.88 -23.40
C HIS A 268 -8.98 -4.23 -24.72
N VAL A 269 -9.73 -4.89 -25.59
CA VAL A 269 -10.21 -4.38 -26.88
C VAL A 269 -11.25 -3.28 -26.68
N ALA A 270 -12.17 -3.42 -25.72
CA ALA A 270 -13.14 -2.39 -25.34
C ALA A 270 -12.45 -1.24 -24.61
N ALA A 271 -11.44 -1.48 -23.77
CA ALA A 271 -10.63 -0.40 -23.20
C ALA A 271 -9.83 0.33 -24.27
N ILE A 272 -9.28 -0.39 -25.27
CA ILE A 272 -8.63 0.20 -26.44
C ILE A 272 -9.65 0.95 -27.30
N TYR A 273 -10.83 0.39 -27.54
CA TYR A 273 -11.88 1.00 -28.36
C TYR A 273 -12.51 2.21 -27.66
N ASP A 274 -12.80 2.13 -26.37
CA ASP A 274 -13.27 3.23 -25.52
C ASP A 274 -12.18 4.30 -25.40
N PHE A 275 -10.91 3.90 -25.26
CA PHE A 275 -9.78 4.82 -25.36
C PHE A 275 -9.74 5.52 -26.72
N LEU A 276 -9.81 4.78 -27.82
CA LEU A 276 -9.80 5.34 -29.17
C LEU A 276 -11.04 6.22 -29.43
N GLN A 277 -12.21 5.84 -28.92
CA GLN A 277 -13.43 6.64 -29.01
C GLN A 277 -13.31 7.92 -28.19
N ARG A 278 -12.80 7.89 -26.96
CA ARG A 278 -12.54 9.08 -26.13
C ARG A 278 -11.48 9.99 -26.75
N VAL A 279 -10.46 9.41 -27.38
CA VAL A 279 -9.47 10.14 -28.19
C VAL A 279 -10.06 10.66 -29.48
N TYR A 280 -11.13 10.08 -30.01
CA TYR A 280 -11.80 10.57 -31.20
C TYR A 280 -12.85 11.64 -30.87
N SER A 281 -13.54 11.54 -29.74
CA SER A 281 -14.68 12.37 -29.34
C SER A 281 -14.32 13.59 -28.49
N PHE A 282 -13.10 13.66 -27.94
CA PHE A 282 -12.52 14.80 -27.22
C PHE A 282 -13.53 15.68 -26.46
N THR A 283 -13.97 15.23 -25.29
CA THR A 283 -14.89 16.03 -24.46
C THR A 283 -14.20 16.64 -23.24
N SER A 284 -13.08 16.07 -22.77
CA SER A 284 -12.32 16.60 -21.62
C SER A 284 -10.81 16.35 -21.69
N PHE A 285 -10.01 17.17 -21.00
CA PHE A 285 -8.55 17.04 -20.93
C PHE A 285 -8.08 15.74 -20.24
N SER A 286 -8.90 15.16 -19.36
CA SER A 286 -8.59 13.86 -18.72
C SER A 286 -8.55 12.70 -19.73
N GLU A 287 -9.29 12.79 -20.84
CA GLU A 287 -9.36 11.76 -21.89
C GLU A 287 -8.11 11.76 -22.78
N LEU A 288 -7.36 12.87 -22.80
CA LEU A 288 -6.08 13.01 -23.48
C LEU A 288 -4.90 12.40 -22.71
N LEU A 289 -5.04 12.26 -21.40
CA LEU A 289 -3.96 11.86 -20.51
C LEU A 289 -3.30 10.52 -20.93
N PRO A 290 -4.06 9.49 -21.35
CA PRO A 290 -3.48 8.26 -21.89
C PRO A 290 -2.63 8.46 -23.17
N VAL A 291 -3.08 9.29 -24.12
CA VAL A 291 -2.32 9.61 -25.34
C VAL A 291 -1.03 10.33 -24.97
N VAL A 292 -1.13 11.33 -24.10
CA VAL A 292 0.03 12.08 -23.60
C VAL A 292 1.03 11.13 -22.93
N TRP A 293 0.57 10.15 -22.15
CA TRP A 293 1.42 9.15 -21.50
C TRP A 293 2.02 8.14 -22.46
N MET A 294 1.29 7.70 -23.49
CA MET A 294 1.83 6.84 -24.54
C MET A 294 2.91 7.57 -25.36
N LEU A 295 2.65 8.84 -25.73
CA LEU A 295 3.64 9.69 -26.38
C LEU A 295 4.86 9.92 -25.47
N PHE A 296 4.64 10.08 -24.16
CA PHE A 296 5.70 10.16 -23.16
C PHE A 296 6.52 8.87 -23.07
N TRP A 297 5.89 7.70 -23.18
CA TRP A 297 6.56 6.41 -23.27
C TRP A 297 7.40 6.27 -24.54
N LEU A 298 6.83 6.58 -25.69
CA LEU A 298 7.54 6.57 -26.98
C LEU A 298 8.71 7.56 -26.98
N LEU A 299 8.52 8.76 -26.42
CA LEU A 299 9.59 9.73 -26.23
C LEU A 299 10.68 9.15 -25.32
N GLY A 300 10.31 8.48 -24.24
CA GLY A 300 11.28 7.87 -23.33
C GLY A 300 12.08 6.74 -23.98
N PHE A 301 11.41 5.90 -24.77
CA PHE A 301 12.06 4.89 -25.59
C PHE A 301 13.00 5.52 -26.61
N TRP A 302 12.58 6.57 -27.32
CA TRP A 302 13.43 7.26 -28.30
C TRP A 302 14.64 7.93 -27.64
N LEU A 303 14.43 8.69 -26.56
CA LEU A 303 15.47 9.36 -25.77
C LEU A 303 16.49 8.35 -25.25
N PHE A 304 16.03 7.15 -24.89
CA PHE A 304 16.88 6.08 -24.40
C PHE A 304 18.03 5.72 -25.37
N PHE A 305 17.76 5.77 -26.68
CA PHE A 305 18.74 5.48 -27.72
C PHE A 305 19.56 6.70 -28.18
N GLN A 306 19.29 7.91 -27.66
CA GLN A 306 20.01 9.11 -28.07
C GLN A 306 21.39 9.20 -27.39
N PRO A 307 22.53 9.08 -28.12
CA PRO A 307 23.86 9.07 -27.52
C PRO A 307 24.29 10.43 -26.95
N LYS A 308 23.69 11.52 -27.44
CA LYS A 308 23.99 12.89 -27.00
C LYS A 308 23.44 13.22 -25.61
N ILE A 309 22.58 12.36 -25.07
CA ILE A 309 21.90 12.58 -23.79
C ILE A 309 22.58 11.76 -22.70
N SER A 310 22.68 12.33 -21.48
CA SER A 310 23.33 11.65 -20.37
C SER A 310 22.64 10.32 -20.08
N ALA A 311 23.43 9.27 -19.89
CA ALA A 311 22.87 7.95 -19.77
C ALA A 311 22.02 7.75 -18.49
N ALA A 312 22.36 8.48 -17.42
CA ALA A 312 21.56 8.51 -16.20
C ALA A 312 20.14 9.01 -16.48
N PHE A 313 19.98 10.07 -17.30
CA PHE A 313 18.67 10.55 -17.70
C PHE A 313 17.91 9.55 -18.55
N ARG A 314 18.57 8.98 -19.55
CA ARG A 314 17.96 7.98 -20.45
C ARG A 314 17.33 6.85 -19.66
N ILE A 315 18.07 6.28 -18.71
CA ILE A 315 17.61 5.18 -17.86
C ILE A 315 16.47 5.64 -16.97
N TYR A 316 16.67 6.73 -16.25
CA TYR A 316 15.66 7.26 -15.33
C TYR A 316 14.33 7.54 -16.06
N PHE A 317 14.39 8.21 -17.20
CA PHE A 317 13.24 8.57 -18.01
C PHE A 317 12.55 7.33 -18.60
N PHE A 318 13.30 6.30 -19.02
CA PHE A 318 12.72 5.05 -19.52
C PHE A 318 11.99 4.24 -18.45
N TYR A 319 12.60 4.07 -17.26
CA TYR A 319 11.96 3.38 -16.13
C TYR A 319 10.65 4.04 -15.77
N LEU A 320 10.69 5.36 -15.70
CA LEU A 320 9.54 6.16 -15.41
C LEU A 320 8.49 6.09 -16.52
N SER A 321 8.87 6.25 -17.78
CA SER A 321 7.90 6.25 -18.87
C SER A 321 7.19 4.89 -18.93
N THR A 322 7.92 3.80 -18.67
CA THR A 322 7.37 2.45 -18.51
C THR A 322 6.46 2.35 -17.28
N TYR A 323 6.83 2.99 -16.18
CA TYR A 323 6.02 3.08 -14.96
C TYR A 323 4.68 3.80 -15.21
N PHE A 324 4.68 4.91 -15.96
CA PHE A 324 3.45 5.60 -16.37
C PHE A 324 2.61 4.85 -17.39
N LEU A 325 3.24 4.18 -18.36
CA LEU A 325 2.51 3.36 -19.32
C LEU A 325 1.77 2.23 -18.59
N ASN A 326 2.44 1.57 -17.64
CA ASN A 326 1.76 0.58 -16.80
C ASN A 326 0.66 1.24 -15.95
N HIS A 327 0.92 2.42 -15.38
CA HIS A 327 -0.09 3.15 -14.63
C HIS A 327 -1.34 3.44 -15.48
N LEU A 328 -1.17 3.75 -16.77
CA LEU A 328 -2.26 3.91 -17.71
C LEU A 328 -3.09 2.65 -17.89
N VAL A 329 -2.40 1.53 -18.12
CA VAL A 329 -3.03 0.22 -18.30
C VAL A 329 -3.81 -0.16 -17.03
N PHE A 330 -3.24 0.09 -15.84
CA PHE A 330 -3.92 -0.12 -14.56
C PHE A 330 -5.05 0.87 -14.30
N LEU A 331 -4.95 2.11 -14.77
CA LEU A 331 -6.01 3.11 -14.68
C LEU A 331 -7.20 2.73 -15.55
N GLN A 332 -6.97 2.25 -16.76
CA GLN A 332 -8.02 1.82 -17.67
C GLN A 332 -8.64 0.50 -17.21
N ALA A 333 -7.83 -0.49 -16.80
CA ALA A 333 -8.33 -1.73 -16.21
C ALA A 333 -9.03 -1.49 -14.86
N GLY A 334 -8.52 -0.54 -14.07
CA GLY A 334 -9.04 -0.15 -12.77
C GLY A 334 -10.33 0.66 -12.87
N GLN A 335 -10.48 1.58 -13.82
CA GLN A 335 -11.74 2.31 -14.00
C GLN A 335 -12.92 1.40 -14.34
N ILE A 336 -12.67 0.19 -14.87
CA ILE A 336 -13.71 -0.77 -15.20
C ILE A 336 -14.16 -1.59 -13.97
N HIS A 337 -13.35 -1.72 -12.91
CA HIS A 337 -13.69 -2.59 -11.75
C HIS A 337 -13.42 -2.00 -10.35
N PHE A 338 -12.60 -0.97 -10.24
CA PHE A 338 -12.15 -0.37 -8.98
C PHE A 338 -12.07 1.15 -9.11
N THR A 339 -13.04 1.85 -8.54
CA THR A 339 -13.08 3.33 -8.38
C THR A 339 -11.96 3.91 -7.48
N GLY A 340 -10.88 3.17 -7.26
CA GLY A 340 -9.85 3.45 -6.27
C GLY A 340 -8.83 4.49 -6.70
N SER A 341 -9.12 5.76 -6.39
CA SER A 341 -8.20 6.91 -6.38
C SER A 341 -6.84 6.68 -5.69
N ALA A 342 -6.69 5.63 -4.87
CA ALA A 342 -5.48 5.37 -4.10
C ALA A 342 -4.28 4.93 -4.95
N TYR A 343 -4.50 4.11 -6.00
CA TYR A 343 -3.39 3.71 -6.87
C TYR A 343 -2.82 4.94 -7.57
N THR A 344 -3.66 5.74 -8.24
CA THR A 344 -3.24 6.94 -8.99
C THR A 344 -2.41 7.91 -8.19
N THR A 345 -2.79 8.17 -6.94
CA THR A 345 -2.06 9.06 -6.05
C THR A 345 -0.65 8.55 -5.67
N GLN A 346 -0.45 7.23 -5.54
CA GLN A 346 0.87 6.65 -5.22
C GLN A 346 1.85 6.80 -6.39
N TYR A 347 1.38 6.56 -7.62
CA TYR A 347 2.20 6.69 -8.83
C TYR A 347 2.50 8.18 -9.14
N GLN A 348 1.54 9.08 -8.89
CA GLN A 348 1.71 10.53 -9.00
C GLN A 348 2.79 11.06 -8.04
N ALA A 349 2.91 10.51 -6.83
CA ALA A 349 3.95 10.92 -5.88
C ALA A 349 5.38 10.72 -6.42
N LEU A 350 5.61 9.64 -7.19
CA LEU A 350 6.91 9.36 -7.83
C LEU A 350 7.12 10.18 -9.10
N ALA A 351 6.04 10.44 -9.85
CA ALA A 351 6.07 11.33 -11.00
C ALA A 351 6.58 12.74 -10.65
N LEU A 352 6.34 13.20 -9.41
CA LEU A 352 6.77 14.52 -8.97
C LEU A 352 8.29 14.65 -8.83
N LEU A 353 9.04 13.55 -8.72
CA LEU A 353 10.51 13.56 -8.81
C LEU A 353 11.05 13.88 -10.20
N LEU A 354 10.21 13.80 -11.22
CA LEU A 354 10.62 14.03 -12.59
C LEU A 354 10.78 15.49 -12.92
N ILE A 355 9.87 16.29 -12.40
CA ILE A 355 9.84 17.72 -12.63
C ILE A 355 11.22 18.32 -12.35
N PRO A 356 11.85 18.11 -11.17
CA PRO A 356 13.18 18.66 -10.91
C PRO A 356 14.27 18.05 -11.81
N ILE A 357 14.22 16.75 -12.11
CA ILE A 357 15.27 16.09 -12.91
C ILE A 357 15.20 16.53 -14.38
N VAL A 358 14.02 16.55 -14.98
CA VAL A 358 13.78 16.99 -16.36
C VAL A 358 14.14 18.47 -16.50
N ILE A 359 13.70 19.31 -15.56
CA ILE A 359 14.01 20.75 -15.58
C ILE A 359 15.50 20.99 -15.39
N PHE A 360 16.15 20.28 -14.47
CA PHE A 360 17.59 20.36 -14.29
C PHE A 360 18.33 20.09 -15.59
N ILE A 361 17.94 19.03 -16.31
CA ILE A 361 18.61 18.61 -17.55
C ILE A 361 18.32 19.58 -18.68
N PHE A 362 17.08 20.03 -18.82
CA PHE A 362 16.71 21.03 -19.81
C PHE A 362 17.52 22.32 -19.61
N LEU A 363 17.58 22.83 -18.38
CA LEU A 363 18.34 24.04 -18.07
C LEU A 363 19.84 23.83 -18.22
N GLN A 364 20.36 22.66 -17.85
CA GLN A 364 21.77 22.31 -18.07
C GLN A 364 22.10 22.29 -19.56
N HIS A 365 21.23 21.73 -20.40
CA HIS A 365 21.40 21.72 -21.85
C HIS A 365 21.30 23.11 -22.47
N ALA A 366 20.45 23.98 -21.90
CA ALA A 366 20.36 25.39 -22.25
C ALA A 366 21.55 26.24 -21.76
N GLY A 367 22.60 25.63 -21.20
CA GLY A 367 23.80 26.33 -20.72
C GLY A 367 23.57 27.16 -19.45
N CYS A 368 22.48 26.92 -18.71
CA CYS A 368 22.23 27.64 -17.48
C CYS A 368 23.28 27.30 -16.41
N SER A 369 23.80 28.32 -15.74
CA SER A 369 24.69 28.12 -14.59
C SER A 369 23.97 27.33 -13.48
N GLY A 370 24.71 26.51 -12.73
CA GLY A 370 24.14 25.72 -11.63
C GLY A 370 23.36 26.55 -10.60
N LYS A 371 23.76 27.80 -10.34
CA LYS A 371 23.01 28.72 -9.45
C LYS A 371 21.59 28.99 -9.97
N LYS A 372 21.45 29.32 -11.26
CA LYS A 372 20.14 29.56 -11.90
C LYS A 372 19.27 28.30 -11.86
N ILE A 373 19.86 27.14 -12.15
CA ILE A 373 19.15 25.86 -12.07
C ILE A 373 18.61 25.64 -10.66
N LEU A 374 19.44 25.84 -9.63
CA LEU A 374 19.02 25.68 -8.24
C LEU A 374 17.94 26.68 -7.83
N SER A 375 18.00 27.93 -8.30
CA SER A 375 16.94 28.91 -8.05
C SER A 375 15.61 28.47 -8.66
N VAL A 376 15.61 27.96 -9.89
CA VAL A 376 14.38 27.43 -10.53
C VAL A 376 13.84 26.23 -9.76
N LEU A 377 14.70 25.27 -9.38
CA LEU A 377 14.31 24.11 -8.59
C LEU A 377 13.74 24.51 -7.22
N ALA A 378 14.31 25.52 -6.57
CA ALA A 378 13.81 26.05 -5.30
C ALA A 378 12.41 26.68 -5.47
N VAL A 379 12.20 27.47 -6.52
CA VAL A 379 10.88 28.05 -6.82
C VAL A 379 9.85 26.95 -7.06
N ILE A 380 10.18 25.91 -7.84
CA ILE A 380 9.29 24.77 -8.07
C ILE A 380 8.96 24.06 -6.77
N ALA A 381 9.95 23.82 -5.91
CA ALA A 381 9.72 23.18 -4.62
C ALA A 381 8.82 24.00 -3.70
N ILE A 382 9.00 25.33 -3.66
CA ILE A 382 8.14 26.24 -2.89
C ILE A 382 6.73 26.27 -3.45
N THR A 383 6.57 26.41 -4.77
CA THR A 383 5.26 26.41 -5.43
C THR A 383 4.53 25.09 -5.20
N PHE A 384 5.24 23.97 -5.35
CA PHE A 384 4.68 22.64 -5.12
C PHE A 384 4.27 22.46 -3.67
N PHE A 385 5.13 22.87 -2.72
CA PHE A 385 4.78 22.87 -1.30
C PHE A 385 3.53 23.72 -1.02
N ALA A 386 3.41 24.90 -1.61
CA ALA A 386 2.24 25.75 -1.43
C ALA A 386 0.96 25.11 -1.99
N LEU A 387 1.06 24.43 -3.15
CA LEU A 387 -0.06 23.69 -3.76
C LEU A 387 -0.46 22.47 -2.94
N GLU A 388 0.51 21.68 -2.46
CA GLU A 388 0.28 20.54 -1.58
C GLU A 388 -0.27 20.97 -0.24
N TRP A 389 0.27 22.03 0.37
CA TRP A 389 -0.22 22.58 1.63
C TRP A 389 -1.66 23.06 1.50
N ARG A 390 -1.98 23.76 0.41
CA ARG A 390 -3.36 24.16 0.11
C ARG A 390 -4.26 22.96 -0.14
N SER A 391 -3.76 21.94 -0.84
CA SER A 391 -4.48 20.69 -1.06
C SER A 391 -4.73 19.96 0.25
N LEU A 392 -3.75 19.91 1.16
CA LEU A 392 -3.89 19.32 2.49
C LEU A 392 -4.94 20.04 3.33
N GLN A 393 -4.95 21.38 3.31
CA GLN A 393 -5.96 22.16 4.00
C GLN A 393 -7.35 22.03 3.36
N ALA A 394 -7.40 21.79 2.05
CA ALA A 394 -8.66 21.62 1.31
C ALA A 394 -9.18 20.18 1.31
N LEU A 395 -8.32 19.19 1.56
CA LEU A 395 -8.68 17.80 1.59
C LEU A 395 -9.25 17.47 2.97
N PRO A 396 -10.50 17.01 3.07
CA PRO A 396 -11.04 16.41 4.30
C PRO A 396 -10.22 15.19 4.76
N ILE A 397 -9.27 14.72 3.95
CA ILE A 397 -8.43 13.54 4.18
C ILE A 397 -7.63 13.63 5.49
N ALA A 398 -7.10 14.80 5.84
CA ALA A 398 -6.37 14.99 7.09
C ALA A 398 -7.28 14.83 8.31
N GLU A 399 -8.53 15.28 8.21
CA GLU A 399 -9.56 15.14 9.26
C GLU A 399 -10.18 13.73 9.25
N LYS A 400 -10.31 13.13 8.07
CA LYS A 400 -10.92 11.81 7.80
C LYS A 400 -10.10 10.65 8.38
N TYR A 401 -8.78 10.69 8.23
CA TYR A 401 -7.90 9.72 8.89
C TYR A 401 -7.52 10.15 10.30
N SER A 402 -7.77 11.42 10.66
CA SER A 402 -7.55 11.87 12.03
C SER A 402 -8.39 11.08 12.99
N ASN A 403 -7.72 10.41 13.92
CA ASN A 403 -8.34 9.73 15.06
C ASN A 403 -9.05 8.40 14.74
N GLU A 404 -8.85 7.78 13.57
CA GLU A 404 -9.38 6.43 13.33
C GLU A 404 -8.95 5.45 14.43
N VAL A 405 -7.66 5.49 14.79
CA VAL A 405 -7.13 4.63 15.85
C VAL A 405 -7.72 4.99 17.23
N THR A 406 -7.86 6.28 17.53
CA THR A 406 -8.44 6.77 18.80
C THR A 406 -9.90 6.38 18.94
N ALA A 407 -10.67 6.51 17.86
CA ALA A 407 -12.09 6.22 17.87
C ALA A 407 -12.35 4.70 17.84
N ALA A 408 -11.52 3.90 17.15
CA ALA A 408 -11.54 2.45 17.28
C ALA A 408 -11.25 2.01 18.72
N LYS A 409 -10.25 2.61 19.39
CA LYS A 409 -9.99 2.38 20.82
C LYS A 409 -11.17 2.76 21.71
N LYS A 410 -11.81 3.91 21.46
CA LYS A 410 -12.99 4.37 22.22
C LYS A 410 -14.13 3.36 22.11
N ILE A 411 -14.46 2.94 20.89
CA ILE A 411 -15.49 1.93 20.61
C ILE A 411 -15.14 0.61 21.30
N THR A 412 -13.91 0.12 21.15
CA THR A 412 -13.46 -1.11 21.82
C THR A 412 -13.62 -1.00 23.34
N LYS A 413 -13.23 0.10 23.97
CA LYS A 413 -13.40 0.28 25.42
C LYS A 413 -14.86 0.22 25.85
N GLN A 414 -15.76 0.78 25.05
CA GLN A 414 -17.19 0.71 25.34
C GLN A 414 -17.75 -0.71 25.16
N ILE A 415 -17.34 -1.44 24.11
CA ILE A 415 -17.67 -2.85 23.93
C ILE A 415 -17.19 -3.67 25.14
N MET A 416 -15.95 -3.45 25.60
CA MET A 416 -15.40 -4.20 26.74
C MET A 416 -16.08 -3.87 28.06
N ALA A 417 -16.44 -2.60 28.29
CA ALA A 417 -17.21 -2.20 29.48
C ALA A 417 -18.60 -2.85 29.49
N ASP A 418 -19.30 -2.83 28.35
CA ASP A 418 -20.59 -3.48 28.18
C ASP A 418 -20.49 -5.01 28.39
N TYR A 419 -19.47 -5.65 27.82
CA TYR A 419 -19.26 -7.09 27.98
C TYR A 419 -18.96 -7.47 29.43
N ALA A 420 -18.15 -6.67 30.15
CA ALA A 420 -17.86 -6.88 31.55
C ALA A 420 -19.11 -6.77 32.44
N GLN A 421 -19.97 -5.78 32.16
CA GLN A 421 -21.26 -5.64 32.82
C GLN A 421 -22.15 -6.86 32.53
N LEU A 422 -22.24 -7.26 31.27
CA LEU A 422 -23.08 -8.39 30.86
C LEU A 422 -22.61 -9.71 31.47
N ARG A 423 -21.30 -9.93 31.65
CA ARG A 423 -20.76 -11.10 32.39
C ARG A 423 -21.11 -11.09 33.87
N THR A 424 -21.29 -9.90 34.45
CA THR A 424 -21.74 -9.76 35.84
C THR A 424 -23.22 -10.11 35.96
N GLU A 425 -24.03 -9.67 35.00
CA GLU A 425 -25.48 -9.93 34.95
C GLU A 425 -25.81 -11.36 34.51
N ARG A 426 -25.02 -11.92 33.59
CA ARG A 426 -25.19 -13.23 32.96
C ARG A 426 -23.86 -14.01 32.99
N PRO A 427 -23.49 -14.61 34.14
CA PRO A 427 -22.17 -15.26 34.33
C PRO A 427 -21.87 -16.43 33.39
N HIS A 428 -22.89 -17.00 32.73
CA HIS A 428 -22.73 -18.08 31.76
C HIS A 428 -22.26 -17.57 30.38
N TYR A 429 -22.31 -16.26 30.10
CA TYR A 429 -21.69 -15.68 28.90
C TYR A 429 -20.18 -15.66 29.07
N GLN A 430 -19.48 -16.51 28.31
CA GLN A 430 -18.04 -16.71 28.39
C GLN A 430 -17.32 -16.31 27.11
N ASN A 431 -18.04 -16.24 25.99
CA ASN A 431 -17.48 -15.91 24.69
C ASN A 431 -18.29 -14.82 23.99
N PHE A 432 -17.59 -13.89 23.34
CA PHE A 432 -18.21 -12.97 22.40
C PHE A 432 -17.49 -13.01 21.06
N VAL A 433 -18.22 -12.69 19.99
CA VAL A 433 -17.69 -12.46 18.65
C VAL A 433 -17.85 -10.98 18.33
N LEU A 434 -16.81 -10.38 17.76
CA LEU A 434 -16.90 -9.09 17.10
C LEU A 434 -16.97 -9.31 15.59
N THR A 435 -17.95 -8.74 14.93
CA THR A 435 -18.04 -8.85 13.48
C THR A 435 -18.44 -7.52 12.89
N ASP A 436 -18.05 -7.26 11.66
CA ASP A 436 -18.53 -6.12 10.90
C ASP A 436 -19.39 -6.58 9.73
N TYR A 437 -20.36 -5.74 9.37
CA TYR A 437 -21.16 -5.94 8.17
C TYR A 437 -21.30 -4.62 7.41
N THR A 438 -21.27 -4.74 6.09
CA THR A 438 -21.51 -3.64 5.15
C THR A 438 -22.37 -4.13 4.01
N SER A 439 -23.13 -3.21 3.42
CA SER A 439 -23.90 -3.48 2.21
C SER A 439 -23.04 -3.61 0.93
N TRP A 440 -21.74 -3.27 0.96
CA TRP A 440 -20.89 -3.10 -0.24
C TRP A 440 -19.53 -3.84 -0.23
N ALA A 441 -19.09 -4.42 0.89
CA ALA A 441 -17.77 -5.04 1.04
C ALA A 441 -17.83 -6.43 1.66
N THR A 442 -16.81 -7.24 1.36
CA THR A 442 -16.61 -8.57 1.96
C THR A 442 -16.63 -8.47 3.49
N PRO A 443 -17.53 -9.19 4.19
CA PRO A 443 -17.63 -9.17 5.64
C PRO A 443 -16.28 -9.46 6.32
N GLY A 444 -15.98 -8.79 7.43
CA GLY A 444 -14.85 -9.14 8.31
C GLY A 444 -13.59 -8.28 8.17
N TRP A 445 -13.62 -7.14 7.48
CA TRP A 445 -12.43 -6.31 7.25
C TRP A 445 -12.19 -5.28 8.33
N PHE A 446 -13.24 -4.81 8.97
CA PHE A 446 -13.13 -3.87 10.09
C PHE A 446 -12.96 -4.62 11.41
N THR A 447 -13.37 -5.89 11.48
CA THR A 447 -13.19 -6.75 12.65
C THR A 447 -11.76 -6.73 13.21
N PRO A 448 -10.69 -6.90 12.40
CA PRO A 448 -9.32 -6.82 12.90
C PRO A 448 -8.97 -5.51 13.61
N ALA A 449 -9.55 -4.39 13.17
CA ALA A 449 -9.29 -3.05 13.73
C ALA A 449 -9.73 -2.94 15.18
N PHE A 450 -10.86 -3.56 15.53
CA PHE A 450 -11.34 -3.58 16.91
C PHE A 450 -10.72 -4.73 17.70
N LEU A 451 -10.57 -5.89 17.08
CA LEU A 451 -10.07 -7.09 17.74
C LEU A 451 -8.63 -6.93 18.22
N SER A 452 -7.78 -6.20 17.50
CA SER A 452 -6.43 -5.88 17.97
C SER A 452 -6.45 -5.14 19.31
N PHE A 453 -7.37 -4.17 19.48
CA PHE A 453 -7.51 -3.43 20.74
C PHE A 453 -8.15 -4.26 21.85
N VAL A 454 -9.12 -5.11 21.52
CA VAL A 454 -9.72 -6.03 22.50
C VAL A 454 -8.62 -6.87 23.15
N GLU A 455 -7.76 -7.48 22.31
CA GLU A 455 -6.70 -8.34 22.80
C GLU A 455 -5.61 -7.57 23.56
N GLU A 456 -5.35 -6.31 23.20
CA GLU A 456 -4.44 -5.43 23.93
C GLU A 456 -5.00 -5.06 25.33
N GLU A 457 -6.30 -4.76 25.43
CA GLU A 457 -6.95 -4.37 26.70
C GLU A 457 -7.17 -5.57 27.64
N GLU A 458 -7.59 -6.74 27.12
CA GLU A 458 -7.83 -7.95 27.93
C GLU A 458 -6.57 -8.76 28.23
N GLY A 459 -5.48 -8.56 27.48
CA GLY A 459 -4.29 -9.40 27.56
C GLY A 459 -4.52 -10.86 27.14
N ARG A 460 -5.63 -11.15 26.44
CA ARG A 460 -6.03 -12.48 25.96
C ARG A 460 -6.11 -12.50 24.44
N SER A 461 -5.73 -13.63 23.84
CA SER A 461 -5.86 -13.88 22.40
C SER A 461 -7.27 -14.33 22.03
N TYR A 462 -7.94 -13.57 21.15
CA TYR A 462 -9.27 -13.84 20.63
C TYR A 462 -9.24 -14.30 19.18
N ALA A 463 -8.18 -13.95 18.43
CA ALA A 463 -7.92 -14.44 17.09
C ALA A 463 -6.70 -15.39 17.03
N LYS A 464 -6.78 -16.35 16.12
CA LYS A 464 -5.67 -17.20 15.68
C LYS A 464 -5.58 -17.19 14.16
N LEU A 465 -4.43 -17.55 13.65
CA LEU A 465 -4.25 -17.80 12.21
C LEU A 465 -5.09 -19.03 11.80
N LYS A 466 -5.86 -18.96 10.72
CA LYS A 466 -6.56 -20.13 10.18
C LYS A 466 -5.57 -21.14 9.61
N SER A 467 -5.91 -22.42 9.78
CA SER A 467 -5.18 -23.56 9.20
C SER A 467 -5.32 -23.66 7.68
N ASP A 468 -6.39 -23.10 7.10
CA ASP A 468 -6.56 -22.97 5.64
C ASP A 468 -5.72 -21.85 5.02
N HIS A 469 -4.91 -21.19 5.86
CA HIS A 469 -3.91 -20.19 5.49
C HIS A 469 -4.45 -18.87 4.96
N ASN A 470 -5.77 -18.63 4.92
CA ASN A 470 -6.30 -17.51 4.18
C ASN A 470 -6.85 -16.36 5.02
N ASN A 471 -6.91 -16.46 6.36
CA ASN A 471 -7.40 -15.38 7.23
C ASN A 471 -7.16 -15.65 8.74
N LEU A 472 -7.74 -14.78 9.57
CA LEU A 472 -7.90 -14.96 11.01
C LEU A 472 -9.16 -15.79 11.32
N ALA A 473 -9.15 -16.54 12.41
CA ALA A 473 -10.32 -17.19 13.01
C ALA A 473 -10.36 -16.92 14.51
N TYR A 474 -11.55 -17.00 15.10
CA TYR A 474 -11.69 -16.95 16.55
C TYR A 474 -10.99 -18.12 17.24
N THR A 475 -10.47 -17.90 18.45
CA THR A 475 -9.76 -18.92 19.23
C THR A 475 -10.69 -20.00 19.80
N PHE A 476 -11.96 -19.67 20.04
CA PHE A 476 -13.01 -20.55 20.54
C PHE A 476 -13.80 -21.23 19.41
N SER A 477 -14.36 -22.41 19.69
CA SER A 477 -15.10 -23.27 18.73
C SER A 477 -16.62 -23.33 18.98
N THR A 478 -17.10 -22.81 20.10
CA THR A 478 -18.52 -22.77 20.46
C THR A 478 -19.22 -21.57 19.81
N PRO A 479 -20.56 -21.62 19.64
CA PRO A 479 -21.34 -20.45 19.27
C PRO A 479 -21.04 -19.30 20.24
N ALA A 480 -21.02 -18.07 19.73
CA ALA A 480 -20.80 -16.89 20.56
C ALA A 480 -22.02 -16.68 21.46
N ASP A 481 -21.81 -16.41 22.74
CA ASP A 481 -22.91 -16.03 23.63
C ASP A 481 -23.42 -14.62 23.31
N VAL A 482 -22.48 -13.79 22.83
CA VAL A 482 -22.70 -12.38 22.49
C VAL A 482 -22.02 -12.09 21.15
N ILE A 483 -22.71 -11.38 20.26
CA ILE A 483 -22.16 -10.87 19.00
C ILE A 483 -22.22 -9.34 19.07
N TYR A 484 -21.07 -8.68 18.95
CA TYR A 484 -20.98 -7.25 18.70
C TYR A 484 -20.84 -7.03 17.20
N LEU A 485 -21.93 -6.57 16.57
CA LEU A 485 -21.99 -6.22 15.17
C LEU A 485 -21.63 -4.75 14.98
N VAL A 486 -20.51 -4.49 14.31
CA VAL A 486 -20.07 -3.17 13.91
C VAL A 486 -20.63 -2.85 12.53
N CYS A 487 -21.64 -1.98 12.51
CA CYS A 487 -22.23 -1.44 11.30
C CYS A 487 -21.49 -0.17 10.89
N HIS A 488 -20.89 -0.25 9.71
CA HIS A 488 -20.27 0.89 9.04
C HIS A 488 -20.75 0.90 7.60
N GLN A 489 -20.98 2.09 7.06
CA GLN A 489 -21.28 2.32 5.66
C GLN A 489 -20.14 3.13 5.08
N TRP A 490 -19.76 2.71 3.88
CA TRP A 490 -18.87 3.47 3.07
C TRP A 490 -19.68 4.36 2.14
N LYS A 491 -19.71 5.67 2.44
CA LYS A 491 -20.25 6.77 1.62
C LYS A 491 -21.73 6.64 1.21
N ASN A 492 -22.54 7.64 1.55
CA ASN A 492 -23.73 7.92 0.73
C ASN A 492 -23.31 8.38 -0.69
N GLN A 493 -24.26 8.47 -1.64
CA GLN A 493 -23.99 8.89 -3.03
C GLN A 493 -23.27 10.25 -3.14
N ASN A 494 -23.33 11.08 -2.09
CA ASN A 494 -22.69 12.39 -2.00
C ASN A 494 -21.30 12.37 -1.34
N GLY A 495 -20.78 11.18 -1.01
CA GLY A 495 -19.45 11.02 -0.43
C GLY A 495 -19.32 11.39 1.04
N LEU A 496 -20.43 11.64 1.73
CA LEU A 496 -20.47 11.94 3.16
C LEU A 496 -20.71 10.66 3.98
N TYR A 497 -20.09 10.61 5.16
CA TYR A 497 -20.30 9.58 6.18
C TYR A 497 -21.45 10.05 7.06
N ASP A 498 -22.69 9.81 6.62
CA ASP A 498 -23.85 9.98 7.47
C ASP A 498 -24.53 8.62 7.60
N ILE A 499 -24.34 7.99 8.75
CA ILE A 499 -25.07 6.79 9.11
C ILE A 499 -25.98 7.15 10.26
N SER A 500 -27.15 7.68 9.90
CA SER A 500 -28.25 7.70 10.86
C SER A 500 -28.47 6.28 11.38
N GLU A 501 -28.91 6.17 12.63
CA GLU A 501 -29.21 4.89 13.26
C GLU A 501 -30.22 4.07 12.41
N GLU A 502 -31.15 4.76 11.75
CA GLU A 502 -32.13 4.17 10.84
C GLU A 502 -31.45 3.48 9.65
N ILE A 503 -30.48 4.15 9.01
CA ILE A 503 -29.76 3.58 7.87
C ILE A 503 -28.88 2.41 8.32
N ALA A 504 -28.14 2.54 9.43
CA ALA A 504 -27.35 1.43 9.98
C ALA A 504 -28.21 0.20 10.27
N ARG A 505 -29.42 0.42 10.77
CA ARG A 505 -30.35 -0.64 11.04
C ARG A 505 -30.84 -1.32 9.76
N GLN A 506 -31.35 -0.54 8.81
CA GLN A 506 -31.95 -1.06 7.57
C GLN A 506 -30.92 -1.70 6.63
N GLU A 507 -29.72 -1.13 6.52
CA GLU A 507 -28.72 -1.59 5.56
C GLU A 507 -27.66 -2.53 6.14
N CYS A 508 -27.54 -2.61 7.47
CA CYS A 508 -26.55 -3.48 8.09
C CYS A 508 -27.14 -4.48 9.09
N LEU A 509 -27.84 -4.03 10.13
CA LEU A 509 -28.34 -4.94 11.17
C LEU A 509 -29.37 -5.92 10.62
N GLU A 510 -30.41 -5.43 9.94
CA GLU A 510 -31.49 -6.27 9.42
C GLU A 510 -31.01 -7.27 8.36
N PRO A 511 -30.17 -6.88 7.37
CA PRO A 511 -29.55 -7.83 6.45
C PRO A 511 -28.62 -8.83 7.14
N PHE A 512 -27.83 -8.42 8.15
CA PHE A 512 -26.98 -9.34 8.89
C PHE A 512 -27.81 -10.42 9.61
N ILE A 513 -28.91 -10.02 10.26
CA ILE A 513 -29.82 -10.97 10.91
C ILE A 513 -30.43 -11.91 9.85
N LEU A 514 -30.98 -11.35 8.77
CA LEU A 514 -31.70 -12.11 7.75
C LEU A 514 -30.79 -13.10 7.00
N PHE A 515 -29.60 -12.65 6.56
CA PHE A 515 -28.73 -13.45 5.70
C PHE A 515 -27.71 -14.27 6.47
N TYR A 516 -27.19 -13.78 7.59
CA TYR A 516 -26.08 -14.42 8.28
C TYR A 516 -26.56 -15.30 9.43
N LEU A 517 -27.37 -14.75 10.34
CA LEU A 517 -27.83 -15.51 11.51
C LEU A 517 -28.82 -16.60 11.10
N LEU A 518 -29.85 -16.28 10.30
CA LEU A 518 -30.88 -17.26 9.95
C LEU A 518 -30.38 -18.38 9.03
N ASN A 519 -29.43 -18.11 8.12
CA ASN A 519 -28.93 -19.13 7.18
C ASN A 519 -27.76 -19.96 7.72
N TYR A 520 -26.86 -19.39 8.53
CA TYR A 520 -25.63 -20.09 8.93
C TYR A 520 -25.68 -20.73 10.32
N THR A 521 -26.57 -20.28 11.21
CA THR A 521 -26.50 -20.68 12.63
C THR A 521 -27.59 -21.62 13.11
N GLN A 522 -28.48 -22.12 12.22
CA GLN A 522 -29.59 -23.04 12.53
C GLN A 522 -30.34 -22.70 13.84
N ALA A 523 -31.46 -21.96 13.73
CA ALA A 523 -32.52 -21.83 14.75
C ALA A 523 -32.19 -21.27 16.16
N ASP A 524 -30.92 -21.03 16.52
CA ASP A 524 -30.50 -20.74 17.91
C ASP A 524 -30.46 -19.26 18.32
N TYR A 525 -30.59 -18.30 17.38
CA TYR A 525 -30.56 -16.86 17.66
C TYR A 525 -31.92 -16.23 17.32
N GLN A 526 -32.90 -16.31 18.22
CA GLN A 526 -34.27 -15.80 17.97
C GLN A 526 -34.60 -14.48 18.67
N LYS A 527 -33.82 -14.06 19.68
CA LYS A 527 -34.11 -12.83 20.44
C LYS A 527 -33.01 -11.79 20.25
N VAL A 528 -33.27 -10.81 19.37
CA VAL A 528 -32.48 -9.58 19.30
C VAL A 528 -32.98 -8.67 20.42
N GLU A 529 -32.41 -8.78 21.62
CA GLU A 529 -32.63 -7.75 22.64
C GLU A 529 -32.15 -6.41 22.08
N ARG A 530 -33.04 -5.41 22.09
CA ARG A 530 -32.81 -4.07 21.50
C ARG A 530 -31.51 -3.45 22.04
N SER A 531 -30.46 -3.58 21.22
CA SER A 531 -29.46 -2.59 20.87
C SER A 531 -29.11 -1.57 21.95
N LEU A 532 -28.02 -1.82 22.70
CA LEU A 532 -27.21 -0.70 23.18
C LEU A 532 -26.56 -0.09 21.94
N LEU A 533 -27.02 1.09 21.52
CA LEU A 533 -26.30 1.89 20.55
C LEU A 533 -25.03 2.38 21.24
N ILE A 534 -23.90 1.72 20.98
CA ILE A 534 -22.62 2.14 21.51
C ILE A 534 -22.04 3.22 20.58
N GLY A 535 -22.68 4.39 20.56
CA GLY A 535 -22.19 5.64 20.00
C GLY A 535 -22.71 6.03 18.61
N SER A 536 -23.48 7.11 18.53
CA SER A 536 -23.82 7.79 17.26
C SER A 536 -23.53 9.30 17.24
N ASN A 537 -23.53 10.03 18.37
CA ASN A 537 -23.55 11.50 18.31
C ASN A 537 -22.18 12.22 18.31
N ASP A 538 -21.10 11.56 18.75
CA ASP A 538 -19.72 12.13 18.76
C ASP A 538 -18.76 11.39 17.80
N ASN A 539 -19.30 10.51 16.96
CA ASN A 539 -18.49 9.51 16.26
C ASN A 539 -18.03 10.05 14.90
N THR A 540 -16.83 10.64 14.84
CA THR A 540 -16.21 11.14 13.58
C THR A 540 -16.07 10.06 12.50
N MET A 541 -16.20 8.78 12.87
CA MET A 541 -16.09 7.64 11.97
C MET A 541 -17.42 7.17 11.37
N GLY A 542 -18.57 7.64 11.88
CA GLY A 542 -19.87 7.16 11.45
C GLY A 542 -19.99 5.64 11.60
N VAL A 543 -19.81 5.12 12.81
CA VAL A 543 -19.92 3.68 13.10
C VAL A 543 -20.99 3.47 14.16
N ASN A 544 -21.88 2.50 13.93
CA ASN A 544 -22.88 2.06 14.89
C ASN A 544 -22.52 0.64 15.35
N VAL A 545 -22.56 0.36 16.65
CA VAL A 545 -22.31 -0.98 17.18
C VAL A 545 -23.57 -1.51 17.82
N TYR A 546 -23.95 -2.72 17.43
CA TYR A 546 -25.10 -3.45 17.94
C TYR A 546 -24.65 -4.68 18.71
N ARG A 547 -25.27 -4.91 19.87
CA ARG A 547 -25.11 -6.14 20.65
C ARG A 547 -26.25 -7.10 20.33
N ILE A 548 -25.92 -8.36 20.07
CA ILE A 548 -26.87 -9.45 19.80
C ILE A 548 -26.51 -10.58 20.76
N THR A 549 -27.45 -11.04 21.58
CA THR A 549 -27.21 -12.07 22.60
C THR A 549 -27.93 -13.36 22.25
N ARG A 550 -27.33 -14.51 22.56
CA ARG A 550 -28.02 -15.79 22.45
C ARG A 550 -29.03 -15.96 23.61
N PRO A 551 -30.28 -16.36 23.36
CA PRO A 551 -31.23 -16.67 24.42
C PRO A 551 -30.75 -17.89 25.22
N THR A 552 -31.00 -17.88 26.53
CA THR A 552 -30.33 -18.80 27.47
C THR A 552 -31.24 -19.88 28.05
N SER A 553 -32.54 -19.82 27.73
CA SER A 553 -33.49 -20.88 28.08
C SER A 553 -34.70 -20.91 27.15
N GLU A 554 -35.35 -22.08 27.06
CA GLU A 554 -36.64 -22.29 26.40
C GLU A 554 -37.76 -21.35 26.92
N GLY A 555 -37.57 -20.69 28.06
CA GLY A 555 -38.51 -19.74 28.67
C GLY A 555 -38.40 -18.29 28.17
N GLU A 556 -37.35 -17.91 27.42
CA GLU A 556 -37.20 -16.56 26.87
C GLU A 556 -37.85 -16.37 25.48
N PHE A 557 -38.43 -17.44 24.92
CA PHE A 557 -39.11 -17.50 23.62
C PHE A 557 -40.52 -16.88 23.61
N MET A 558 -40.99 -16.34 24.74
CA MET A 558 -42.26 -15.61 24.77
C MET A 558 -42.00 -14.10 24.80
N TYR A 559 -42.09 -13.48 23.62
CA TYR A 559 -42.86 -12.27 23.27
C TYR A 559 -42.34 -11.62 21.98
#